data_AF-A0A7G5LPN5-F1
#
_entry.id   AF-A0A7G5LPN5-F1
#
_cell.length_a   1.000
_cell.length_b   1.000
_cell.length_c   1.000
_cell.angle_alpha   90.00
_cell.angle_beta   90.00
_cell.angle_gamma   90.00
#
_symmetry.space_group_name_H-M   'P 1'
#
loop_
_entity.id
_entity.type
_entity.pdbx_description
1 polymer ?
#
loop_
_entity_poly.entity_id
_entity_poly.type
_entity_poly.pdbx_seq_one_letter_code
_entity_poly.pdbx_strand_id
1 'polypeptide(L)'
;MRIILAVGILALVIGGQARGETPVPDAVFERSEPANAVLTLTRSASEWLVYIRAGGLPNGGATAADCELGAMGPQDGEGVISARLVPFEGELASINEADLAGTDIVIEIAVGPEGAFVVDGGASMRFCGMGSDIDGFYARNETPE
;
A
#
# COMPACT_ATOMS: atom_id res chain seq x y z
N MET A 1 59.77 23.48 2.03
CA MET A 1 59.61 22.55 0.90
C MET A 1 59.59 21.11 1.41
N ARG A 2 58.38 20.59 1.66
CA ARG A 2 57.90 19.21 1.42
C ARG A 2 56.60 19.02 2.20
N ILE A 3 55.51 19.02 1.43
CA ILE A 3 54.14 18.69 1.80
C ILE A 3 54.03 17.17 1.84
N ILE A 4 53.41 16.60 2.86
CA ILE A 4 52.82 15.26 2.79
C ILE A 4 51.42 15.33 3.42
N LEU A 5 50.40 15.15 2.57
CA LEU A 5 49.01 14.90 2.91
C LEU A 5 48.87 13.55 3.64
N ALA A 6 47.97 13.47 4.61
CA ALA A 6 47.31 12.21 4.94
C ALA A 6 45.82 12.49 5.25
N VAL A 7 44.98 12.20 4.26
CA VAL A 7 43.52 12.08 4.37
C VAL A 7 43.24 10.66 4.86
N GLY A 8 42.36 10.52 5.86
CA GLY A 8 41.92 9.22 6.36
C GLY A 8 40.56 9.35 7.06
N ILE A 9 39.50 9.22 6.27
CA ILE A 9 38.09 9.19 6.67
C ILE A 9 37.80 7.88 7.40
N LEU A 10 37.08 7.93 8.52
CA LEU A 10 36.30 6.78 9.00
C LEU A 10 35.01 7.27 9.66
N ALA A 11 33.95 7.39 8.86
CA ALA A 11 32.59 7.56 9.35
C ALA A 11 32.05 6.18 9.77
N LEU A 12 31.77 6.00 11.06
CA LEU A 12 31.01 4.85 11.55
C LEU A 12 29.52 5.15 11.36
N VAL A 13 28.94 4.64 10.27
CA VAL A 13 27.48 4.53 10.12
C VAL A 13 27.09 3.22 10.78
N ILE A 14 26.55 3.30 12.00
CA ILE A 14 25.92 2.15 12.65
C ILE A 14 24.50 2.09 12.11
N GLY A 15 24.32 1.28 11.06
CA GLY A 15 23.00 0.95 10.53
C GLY A 15 22.22 0.17 11.57
N GLY A 16 21.23 0.84 12.19
CA GLY A 16 20.21 0.16 12.97
C GLY A 16 19.28 -0.58 12.01
N GLN A 17 19.55 -1.86 11.77
CA GLN A 17 18.58 -2.74 11.14
C GLN A 17 17.49 -3.00 12.18
N ALA A 18 16.39 -2.25 12.09
CA ALA A 18 15.16 -2.61 12.78
C ALA A 18 14.75 -4.01 12.30
N ARG A 19 14.71 -4.97 13.22
CA ARG A 19 14.01 -6.24 13.01
C ARG A 19 12.59 -5.89 12.59
N GLY A 20 12.20 -6.27 11.38
CA GLY A 20 10.85 -6.05 10.85
C GLY A 20 9.83 -6.87 11.65
N GLU A 21 9.27 -6.24 12.67
CA GLU A 21 7.92 -6.58 13.12
C GLU A 21 6.98 -6.14 12.00
N THR A 22 6.15 -7.05 11.47
CA THR A 22 5.08 -6.63 10.55
C THR A 22 4.22 -5.64 11.32
N PRO A 23 4.10 -4.37 10.88
CA PRO A 23 3.33 -3.38 11.61
C PRO A 23 1.89 -3.89 11.79
N VAL A 24 1.40 -3.82 13.03
CA VAL A 24 -0.02 -4.10 13.30
C VAL A 24 -0.82 -2.97 12.65
N PRO A 25 -1.80 -3.28 11.77
CA PRO A 25 -2.58 -2.25 11.11
C PRO A 25 -3.44 -1.49 12.13
N ASP A 26 -3.52 -0.16 11.98
CA ASP A 26 -4.40 0.70 12.79
C ASP A 26 -5.89 0.52 12.41
N ALA A 27 -6.16 0.11 11.17
CA ALA A 27 -7.51 -0.23 10.72
C ALA A 27 -7.49 -1.31 9.64
N VAL A 28 -8.46 -2.21 9.71
CA VAL A 28 -8.69 -3.29 8.74
C VAL A 28 -10.13 -3.23 8.23
N PHE A 29 -10.27 -3.33 6.92
CA PHE A 29 -11.55 -3.33 6.24
C PHE A 29 -11.63 -4.47 5.23
N GLU A 30 -12.82 -5.02 5.03
CA GLU A 30 -13.08 -6.14 4.14
C GLU A 30 -14.21 -5.84 3.16
N ARG A 31 -14.06 -6.35 1.95
CA ARG A 31 -15.10 -6.37 0.92
C ARG A 31 -15.32 -7.81 0.48
N SER A 32 -16.57 -8.25 0.40
CA SER A 32 -16.92 -9.62 -0.02
C SER A 32 -17.46 -9.71 -1.44
N GLU A 33 -18.00 -8.61 -1.98
CA GLU A 33 -18.58 -8.52 -3.31
C GLU A 33 -17.93 -7.41 -4.16
N PRO A 34 -17.81 -7.58 -5.48
CA PRO A 34 -18.02 -8.82 -6.25
C PRO A 34 -16.94 -9.91 -6.01
N ALA A 35 -15.87 -9.58 -5.28
CA ALA A 35 -14.81 -10.50 -4.90
C ALA A 35 -14.28 -10.13 -3.51
N ASN A 36 -13.65 -11.08 -2.82
CA ASN A 36 -13.02 -10.82 -1.53
C ASN A 36 -11.85 -9.86 -1.68
N ALA A 37 -11.78 -8.86 -0.82
CA ALA A 37 -10.64 -7.96 -0.72
C ALA A 37 -10.45 -7.47 0.73
N VAL A 38 -9.21 -7.18 1.08
CA VAL A 38 -8.80 -6.65 2.39
C VAL A 38 -8.05 -5.35 2.14
N LEU A 39 -8.42 -4.32 2.89
CA LEU A 39 -7.74 -3.04 2.96
C LEU A 39 -7.20 -2.88 4.39
N THR A 40 -5.91 -2.59 4.50
CA THR A 40 -5.27 -2.26 5.77
C THR A 40 -4.69 -0.86 5.70
N LEU A 41 -4.87 -0.11 6.78
CA LEU A 41 -4.30 1.23 6.96
C LEU A 41 -3.36 1.19 8.15
N THR A 42 -2.11 1.59 7.93
CA THR A 42 -1.10 1.75 8.99
C THR A 42 -0.63 3.20 9.00
N ARG A 43 -0.65 3.83 10.17
CA ARG A 43 -0.22 5.21 10.34
C ARG A 43 1.30 5.29 10.24
N SER A 44 1.80 6.13 9.34
CA SER A 44 3.21 6.40 9.12
C SER A 44 3.47 7.91 9.25
N ALA A 45 3.84 8.36 10.44
CA ALA A 45 4.00 9.77 10.77
C ALA A 45 2.76 10.62 10.42
N SER A 46 2.82 11.44 9.36
CA SER A 46 1.73 12.29 8.87
C SER A 46 0.95 11.68 7.70
N GLU A 47 1.32 10.48 7.25
CA GLU A 47 0.73 9.79 6.12
C GLU A 47 0.18 8.42 6.55
N TRP A 48 -0.59 7.82 5.66
CA TRP A 48 -1.10 6.46 5.80
C TRP A 48 -0.41 5.58 4.79
N LEU A 49 0.18 4.48 5.28
CA LEU A 49 0.49 3.34 4.45
C LEU A 49 -0.80 2.56 4.22
N VAL A 50 -1.17 2.45 2.96
CA VAL A 50 -2.32 1.75 2.45
C VAL A 50 -1.83 0.45 1.83
N TYR A 51 -2.40 -0.66 2.26
CA TYR A 51 -2.14 -1.95 1.65
C TYR A 51 -3.46 -2.63 1.31
N ILE A 52 -3.60 -3.03 0.04
CA ILE A 52 -4.82 -3.63 -0.51
C ILE A 52 -4.47 -4.98 -1.10
N ARG A 53 -5.20 -6.01 -0.71
CA ARG A 53 -5.20 -7.33 -1.35
C ARG A 53 -6.59 -7.61 -1.87
N ALA A 54 -6.75 -7.87 -3.16
CA ALA A 54 -8.06 -8.13 -3.77
C ALA A 54 -8.02 -9.36 -4.66
N GLY A 55 -9.07 -10.17 -4.59
CA GLY A 55 -9.31 -11.27 -5.50
C GLY A 55 -9.84 -10.81 -6.86
N GLY A 56 -9.75 -11.69 -7.85
CA GLY A 56 -10.37 -11.50 -9.15
C GLY A 56 -11.88 -11.64 -9.10
N LEU A 57 -12.57 -10.98 -10.03
CA LEU A 57 -13.99 -11.22 -10.27
C LEU A 57 -14.24 -12.71 -10.53
N PRO A 58 -15.25 -13.32 -9.88
CA PRO A 58 -15.51 -14.74 -10.02
C PRO A 58 -15.90 -15.09 -11.46
N ASN A 59 -14.99 -15.75 -12.19
CA ASN A 59 -15.19 -16.25 -13.56
C ASN A 59 -15.18 -17.79 -13.60
N GLY A 60 -15.86 -18.42 -12.63
CA GLY A 60 -15.87 -19.88 -12.43
C GLY A 60 -14.93 -20.36 -11.31
N GLY A 61 -14.97 -21.66 -11.01
CA GLY A 61 -14.42 -22.27 -9.79
C GLY A 61 -12.88 -22.29 -9.63
N ALA A 62 -12.14 -21.48 -10.39
CA ALA A 62 -10.68 -21.44 -10.37
C ALA A 62 -10.08 -20.03 -10.55
N THR A 63 -10.82 -18.95 -10.25
CA THR A 63 -10.28 -17.59 -10.49
C THR A 63 -9.54 -17.06 -9.25
N ALA A 64 -8.23 -17.30 -9.17
CA ALA A 64 -7.34 -16.50 -8.33
C ALA A 64 -6.72 -15.42 -9.23
N ALA A 65 -7.18 -14.18 -9.09
CA ALA A 65 -6.42 -13.03 -9.55
C ALA A 65 -6.05 -12.24 -8.30
N ASP A 66 -4.86 -12.53 -7.83
CA ASP A 66 -4.26 -12.04 -6.62
C ASP A 66 -3.69 -10.64 -6.87
N CYS A 67 -4.49 -9.61 -6.59
CA CYS A 67 -4.06 -8.21 -6.62
C CYS A 67 -3.45 -7.87 -5.27
N GLU A 68 -2.29 -7.26 -5.27
CA GLU A 68 -1.64 -6.74 -4.07
C GLU A 68 -1.00 -5.40 -4.41
N LEU A 69 -1.30 -4.37 -3.62
CA LEU A 69 -0.83 -3.00 -3.85
C LEU A 69 -0.43 -2.36 -2.52
N GLY A 70 0.72 -1.69 -2.53
CA GLY A 70 1.15 -0.76 -1.50
C GLY A 70 1.06 0.68 -2.01
N ALA A 71 0.46 1.57 -1.23
CA ALA A 71 0.38 2.99 -1.52
C ALA A 71 0.59 3.82 -0.24
N MET A 72 0.96 5.09 -0.39
CA MET A 72 1.14 5.99 0.75
C MET A 72 0.63 7.39 0.41
N GLY A 73 0.00 8.04 1.38
CA GLY A 73 -0.39 9.43 1.23
C GLY A 73 -1.05 10.04 2.47
N PRO A 74 -1.23 11.37 2.47
CA PRO A 74 -1.88 12.08 3.57
C PRO A 74 -3.40 11.83 3.57
N GLN A 75 -4.00 11.95 4.76
CA GLN A 75 -5.45 12.08 4.91
C GLN A 75 -5.84 13.54 5.10
N ASP A 76 -6.85 14.00 4.38
CA ASP A 76 -7.37 15.36 4.50
C ASP A 76 -8.37 15.52 5.66
N GLY A 77 -8.91 16.74 5.80
CA GLY A 77 -9.90 17.07 6.83
C GLY A 77 -11.30 16.47 6.60
N GLU A 78 -11.56 15.93 5.40
CA GLU A 78 -12.82 15.25 5.05
C GLU A 78 -12.71 13.74 5.24
N GLY A 79 -11.53 13.24 5.59
CA GLY A 79 -11.27 11.83 5.86
C GLY A 79 -10.84 11.04 4.63
N VAL A 80 -10.48 11.71 3.53
CA VAL A 80 -10.01 11.07 2.29
C VAL A 80 -8.49 10.96 2.29
N ILE A 81 -7.99 9.76 2.01
CA ILE A 81 -6.56 9.49 1.81
C ILE A 81 -6.30 9.51 0.31
N SER A 82 -5.42 10.40 -0.16
CA SER A 82 -4.94 10.39 -1.56
C SER A 82 -3.59 9.70 -1.63
N ALA A 83 -3.58 8.39 -1.85
CA ALA A 83 -2.38 7.56 -1.77
C ALA A 83 -1.76 7.30 -3.15
N ARG A 84 -0.44 7.48 -3.27
CA ARG A 84 0.33 7.10 -4.46
C ARG A 84 0.98 5.75 -4.24
N LEU A 85 1.08 4.95 -5.30
CA LEU A 85 1.77 3.66 -5.22
C LEU A 85 3.21 3.86 -4.75
N VAL A 86 3.66 2.96 -3.88
CA VAL A 86 5.02 2.92 -3.36
C VAL A 86 5.66 1.56 -3.66
N PRO A 87 6.99 1.49 -3.80
CA PRO A 87 7.66 0.21 -3.93
C PRO A 87 7.38 -0.67 -2.71
N PHE A 88 7.10 -1.95 -2.95
CA PHE A 88 6.88 -2.92 -1.88
C PHE A 88 7.16 -4.36 -2.35
N GLU A 89 7.41 -5.22 -1.36
CA GLU A 89 7.56 -6.67 -1.53
C GLU A 89 6.44 -7.36 -0.77
N GLY A 90 5.51 -7.93 -1.52
CA GLY A 90 4.33 -8.62 -1.04
C GLY A 90 4.43 -10.14 -1.16
N GLU A 91 3.33 -10.82 -0.81
CA GLU A 91 3.21 -12.28 -1.00
C GLU A 91 2.93 -12.65 -2.47
N LEU A 92 2.17 -11.80 -3.16
CA LEU A 92 1.59 -12.00 -4.48
C LEU A 92 2.21 -11.06 -5.53
N ALA A 93 2.71 -9.90 -5.11
CA ALA A 93 3.34 -8.93 -6.00
C ALA A 93 4.62 -8.33 -5.41
N SER A 94 5.55 -7.99 -6.29
CA SER A 94 6.72 -7.16 -6.02
C SER A 94 6.67 -6.00 -7.00
N ILE A 95 6.66 -4.78 -6.47
CA ILE A 95 6.66 -3.54 -7.26
C ILE A 95 7.89 -2.74 -6.84
N ASN A 96 8.78 -2.46 -7.79
CA ASN A 96 9.97 -1.64 -7.54
C ASN A 96 9.81 -0.22 -8.13
N GLU A 97 10.79 0.64 -7.87
CA GLU A 97 10.79 2.04 -8.36
C GLU A 97 10.71 2.15 -9.89
N ALA A 98 11.31 1.20 -10.64
CA ALA A 98 11.28 1.23 -12.09
C ALA A 98 9.89 0.90 -12.65
N ASP A 99 9.12 0.05 -11.98
CA ASP A 99 7.75 -0.29 -12.37
C ASP A 99 6.79 0.90 -12.22
N LEU A 100 7.06 1.74 -11.21
CA LEU A 100 6.31 2.96 -10.90
C LEU A 100 6.77 4.19 -11.70
N ALA A 101 7.90 4.10 -12.41
CA ALA A 101 8.46 5.21 -13.16
C ALA A 101 7.45 5.73 -14.21
N GLY A 102 7.11 7.02 -14.11
CA GLY A 102 6.15 7.67 -15.00
C GLY A 102 4.68 7.37 -14.69
N THR A 103 4.39 6.79 -13.52
CA THR A 103 3.02 6.65 -13.02
C THR A 103 2.67 7.81 -12.08
N ASP A 104 1.51 8.41 -12.31
CA ASP A 104 0.89 9.40 -11.43
C ASP A 104 -0.45 8.88 -10.87
N ILE A 105 -0.56 7.56 -10.74
CA ILE A 105 -1.77 6.90 -10.27
C ILE A 105 -1.95 7.21 -8.79
N VAL A 106 -3.15 7.70 -8.46
CA VAL A 106 -3.58 7.99 -7.09
C VAL A 106 -4.79 7.12 -6.80
N ILE A 107 -4.73 6.39 -5.70
CA ILE A 107 -5.85 5.66 -5.11
C ILE A 107 -6.47 6.58 -4.06
N GLU A 108 -7.77 6.85 -4.17
CA GLU A 108 -8.50 7.62 -3.16
C GLU A 108 -9.23 6.67 -2.21
N ILE A 109 -9.08 6.89 -0.91
CA ILE A 109 -9.74 6.10 0.13
C ILE A 109 -10.50 7.04 1.06
N ALA A 110 -11.83 7.08 0.94
CA ALA A 110 -12.68 7.81 1.86
C ALA A 110 -12.98 6.94 3.09
N VAL A 111 -12.46 7.32 4.26
CA VAL A 111 -12.60 6.53 5.49
C VAL A 111 -13.72 7.09 6.37
N GLY A 112 -14.72 6.26 6.66
CA GLY A 112 -15.83 6.56 7.57
C GLY A 112 -15.88 5.63 8.79
N PRO A 113 -16.89 5.81 9.67
CA PRO A 113 -17.08 4.96 10.83
C PRO A 113 -17.40 3.51 10.43
N GLU A 114 -18.29 3.31 9.45
CA GLU A 114 -18.76 1.97 9.03
C GLU A 114 -17.78 1.23 8.10
N GLY A 115 -16.86 1.95 7.45
CA GLY A 115 -16.00 1.36 6.44
C GLY A 115 -15.18 2.38 5.67
N ALA A 116 -14.61 1.94 4.56
CA ALA A 116 -13.86 2.77 3.63
C ALA A 116 -14.36 2.56 2.20
N PHE A 117 -14.39 3.62 1.40
CA PHE A 117 -14.69 3.53 -0.03
C PHE A 117 -13.43 3.82 -0.84
N VAL A 118 -13.05 2.89 -1.71
CA VAL A 118 -11.83 2.95 -2.53
C VAL A 118 -12.20 3.33 -3.96
N VAL A 119 -11.41 4.24 -4.54
CA VAL A 119 -11.38 4.57 -5.97
C VAL A 119 -9.96 4.28 -6.50
N ASP A 120 -9.84 3.33 -7.43
CA ASP A 120 -8.58 2.72 -7.90
C ASP A 120 -7.64 3.68 -8.64
N GLY A 121 -8.21 4.62 -9.41
CA GLY A 121 -7.41 5.52 -10.26
C GLY A 121 -6.63 4.80 -11.38
N GLY A 122 -6.87 3.50 -11.61
CA GLY A 122 -6.24 2.68 -12.64
C GLY A 122 -5.05 1.83 -12.17
N ALA A 123 -4.80 1.71 -10.86
CA ALA A 123 -3.72 0.86 -10.36
C ALA A 123 -3.99 -0.62 -10.67
N SER A 124 -5.21 -1.09 -10.45
CA SER A 124 -5.62 -2.48 -10.71
C SER A 124 -5.39 -2.89 -12.17
N MET A 125 -5.74 -2.02 -13.12
CA MET A 125 -5.54 -2.26 -14.56
C MET A 125 -4.06 -2.43 -14.93
N ARG A 126 -3.15 -1.76 -14.22
CA ARG A 126 -1.73 -1.75 -14.52
C ARG A 126 -0.94 -2.83 -13.78
N PHE A 127 -1.30 -3.08 -12.53
CA PHE A 127 -0.49 -3.88 -11.61
C PHE A 127 -1.17 -5.16 -11.12
N CYS A 128 -2.45 -5.35 -11.40
CA CYS A 128 -3.18 -6.54 -10.96
C CYS A 128 -3.57 -7.46 -12.13
N GLY A 129 -3.81 -8.73 -11.78
CA GLY A 129 -4.21 -9.76 -12.73
C GLY A 129 -5.55 -9.45 -13.41
N MET A 130 -5.81 -10.11 -14.54
CA MET A 130 -7.00 -9.88 -15.36
C MET A 130 -8.28 -10.09 -14.53
N GLY A 131 -9.06 -9.02 -14.37
CA GLY A 131 -10.34 -9.05 -13.67
C GLY A 131 -10.25 -8.81 -12.16
N SER A 132 -9.08 -8.52 -11.61
CA SER A 132 -8.98 -7.94 -10.26
C SER A 132 -9.44 -6.49 -10.28
N ASP A 133 -10.20 -6.13 -9.26
CA ASP A 133 -10.69 -4.78 -9.04
C ASP A 133 -10.55 -4.46 -7.55
N ILE A 134 -10.15 -3.23 -7.23
CA ILE A 134 -10.03 -2.74 -5.86
C ILE A 134 -11.12 -1.71 -5.52
N ASP A 135 -11.90 -1.26 -6.50
CA ASP A 135 -12.95 -0.27 -6.31
C ASP A 135 -14.05 -0.76 -5.34
N GLY A 136 -14.66 0.20 -4.65
CA GLY A 136 -15.89 -0.01 -3.91
C GLY A 136 -15.74 0.05 -2.39
N PHE A 137 -16.76 -0.45 -1.71
CA PHE A 137 -16.90 -0.32 -0.26
C PHE A 137 -16.28 -1.52 0.48
N TYR A 138 -15.46 -1.22 1.48
CA TYR A 138 -14.87 -2.16 2.42
C TYR A 138 -15.46 -1.88 3.81
N ALA A 139 -16.19 -2.85 4.35
CA ALA A 139 -16.76 -2.79 5.70
C ALA A 139 -15.65 -2.87 6.74
N ARG A 140 -15.79 -2.13 7.85
CA ARG A 140 -14.84 -2.20 8.96
C ARG A 140 -14.99 -3.53 9.72
N ASN A 141 -13.88 -4.23 9.95
CA ASN A 141 -13.91 -5.52 10.67
C ASN A 141 -14.15 -5.38 12.18
N GLU A 142 -13.63 -4.31 12.78
CA GLU A 142 -13.80 -4.03 14.20
C GLU A 142 -14.03 -2.53 14.41
N THR A 143 -15.11 -2.19 15.12
CA THR A 143 -15.31 -0.84 15.65
C THR A 143 -14.24 -0.62 16.71
N PRO A 144 -13.38 0.42 16.62
CA PRO A 144 -12.47 0.74 17.72
C PRO A 144 -13.29 0.96 19.00
N GLU A 145 -12.91 0.28 20.09
CA GLU A 145 -13.53 0.43 21.42
C GLU A 145 -13.43 1.86 21.97
#